data_AF-A0A0S7Z6Y5-F1
#
_entry.id   AF-A0A0S7Z6Y5-F1
#
_cell.length_a   1.000
_cell.length_b   1.000
_cell.length_c   1.000
_cell.angle_alpha   90.00
_cell.angle_beta   90.00
_cell.angle_gamma   90.00
#
_symmetry.space_group_name_H-M   'P 1'
#
loop_
_entity.id
_entity.type
_entity.pdbx_description
1 polymer ?
#
loop_
_entity_poly.entity_id
_entity_poly.type
_entity_poly.pdbx_seq_one_letter_code
_entity_poly.pdbx_strand_id
1 'polypeptide(L)'
;MMNRRTTSRGLLLLALALAGGTAPLASQEEQAEPLTREQLTEFARAHLAINEVRDEFHGEVARVHDEEGRTRAREQVEEKIASILEEHELTREEFDEITLRISLDGELRAMFDEILVELAEEGT
;
A
#
# COMPACT_ATOMS: atom_id res chain seq x y z
N MET A 1 -54.10 -33.21 -56.05
CA MET A 1 -54.82 -33.85 -54.93
C MET A 1 -54.05 -33.59 -53.64
N MET A 2 -54.77 -33.14 -52.61
CA MET A 2 -54.29 -32.72 -51.29
C MET A 2 -53.49 -33.79 -50.54
N ASN A 3 -52.54 -33.34 -49.73
CA ASN A 3 -52.31 -33.74 -48.33
C ASN A 3 -51.08 -32.97 -47.80
N ARG A 4 -50.93 -32.58 -46.54
CA ARG A 4 -51.78 -32.28 -45.37
C ARG A 4 -50.75 -31.96 -44.26
N ARG A 5 -51.05 -30.99 -43.38
CA ARG A 5 -50.41 -30.77 -42.05
C ARG A 5 -49.01 -30.11 -42.16
N THR A 6 -48.54 -29.21 -41.27
CA THR A 6 -48.78 -29.10 -39.82
C THR A 6 -48.20 -27.76 -39.31
N THR A 7 -48.96 -27.09 -38.42
CA THR A 7 -48.53 -26.35 -37.21
C THR A 7 -47.32 -25.39 -37.23
N SER A 8 -47.67 -24.11 -37.03
CA SER A 8 -47.26 -23.21 -35.94
C SER A 8 -45.78 -22.97 -35.58
N ARG A 9 -45.50 -21.67 -35.47
CA ARG A 9 -44.65 -20.99 -34.49
C ARG A 9 -43.13 -21.15 -34.67
N GLY A 10 -42.51 -20.05 -35.10
CA GLY A 10 -41.07 -19.86 -34.97
C GLY A 10 -40.71 -18.40 -35.19
N LEU A 11 -40.49 -17.69 -34.08
CA LEU A 11 -39.80 -16.42 -33.90
C LEU A 11 -39.38 -15.64 -35.16
N LEU A 12 -39.94 -14.45 -35.34
CA LEU A 12 -39.21 -13.36 -35.98
C LEU A 12 -38.64 -12.47 -34.87
N LEU A 13 -37.32 -12.52 -34.72
CA LEU A 13 -36.54 -11.74 -33.77
C LEU A 13 -36.70 -10.25 -34.07
N LEU A 14 -37.21 -9.51 -33.07
CA LEU A 14 -37.25 -8.06 -33.07
C LEU A 14 -35.81 -7.55 -32.87
N ALA A 15 -35.20 -7.08 -33.95
CA ALA A 15 -33.95 -6.34 -33.90
C ALA A 15 -34.23 -4.95 -33.31
N LEU A 16 -33.95 -4.79 -32.01
CA LEU A 16 -33.98 -3.48 -31.37
C LEU A 16 -32.57 -2.87 -31.40
N ALA A 17 -32.38 -1.94 -32.32
CA ALA A 17 -31.24 -1.05 -32.35
C ALA A 17 -31.26 -0.15 -31.12
N LEU A 18 -30.32 -0.36 -30.19
CA LEU A 18 -29.96 0.61 -29.17
C LEU A 18 -28.63 1.24 -29.57
N ALA A 19 -28.75 2.30 -30.38
CA ALA A 19 -27.74 3.34 -30.45
C ALA A 19 -27.89 4.23 -29.21
N GLY A 20 -26.84 4.36 -28.40
CA GLY A 20 -26.85 5.30 -27.27
C GLY A 20 -25.76 5.06 -26.24
N GLY A 21 -24.57 5.60 -26.50
CA GLY A 21 -23.65 6.04 -25.44
C GLY A 21 -22.73 4.99 -24.84
N THR A 22 -21.58 4.76 -25.47
CA THR A 22 -20.36 4.40 -24.72
C THR A 22 -19.96 5.64 -23.90
N ALA A 23 -20.45 5.77 -22.68
CA ALA A 23 -19.85 6.70 -21.73
C ALA A 23 -18.40 6.23 -21.51
N PRO A 24 -17.38 7.09 -21.69
CA PRO A 24 -16.06 6.74 -21.24
C PRO A 24 -16.15 6.60 -19.72
N LEU A 25 -15.88 5.39 -19.22
CA LEU A 25 -15.40 5.22 -17.86
C LEU A 25 -14.08 5.99 -17.80
N ALA A 26 -14.16 7.29 -17.52
CA ALA A 26 -13.03 8.04 -17.02
C ALA A 26 -12.75 7.44 -15.64
N SER A 27 -11.85 6.46 -15.60
CA SER A 27 -11.10 6.15 -14.40
C SER A 27 -10.51 7.49 -13.95
N GLN A 28 -11.10 8.12 -12.93
CA GLN A 28 -10.45 9.21 -12.26
C GLN A 28 -9.25 8.56 -11.57
N GLU A 29 -8.10 8.60 -12.22
CA GLU A 29 -6.82 8.45 -11.56
C GLU A 29 -6.76 9.61 -10.57
N GLU A 30 -7.20 9.35 -9.34
CA GLU A 30 -6.98 10.25 -8.22
C GLU A 30 -5.46 10.34 -8.07
N GLN A 31 -4.88 11.39 -8.64
CA GLN A 31 -3.44 11.63 -8.59
C GLN A 31 -3.10 11.84 -7.12
N ALA A 32 -2.45 10.86 -6.51
CA ALA A 32 -1.99 10.98 -5.14
C ALA A 32 -1.14 12.25 -5.02
N GLU A 33 -1.43 13.07 -4.02
CA GLU A 33 -0.68 14.31 -3.78
C GLU A 33 0.82 13.99 -3.70
N PRO A 34 1.67 14.84 -4.30
CA PRO A 34 3.12 14.64 -4.27
C PRO A 34 3.61 14.74 -2.82
N LEU A 35 4.46 13.80 -2.40
CA LEU A 35 5.09 13.86 -1.08
C LEU A 35 6.05 15.04 -1.02
N THR A 36 5.86 15.90 -0.03
CA THR A 36 6.76 17.02 0.22
C THR A 36 8.05 16.54 0.91
N ARG A 37 9.11 17.34 0.83
CA ARG A 37 10.35 17.05 1.58
C ARG A 37 10.10 16.94 3.07
N GLU A 38 9.30 17.83 3.65
CA GLU A 38 8.97 17.82 5.09
C GLU A 38 8.30 16.50 5.51
N GLN A 39 7.28 16.07 4.76
CA GLN A 39 6.63 14.77 4.99
C GLN A 39 7.61 13.60 4.86
N LEU A 40 8.51 13.67 3.86
CA LEU A 40 9.52 12.64 3.66
C LEU A 40 10.59 12.62 4.77
N THR A 41 10.90 13.77 5.37
CA THR A 41 11.78 13.89 6.54
C THR A 41 11.13 13.27 7.78
N GLU A 42 9.86 13.55 8.07
CA GLU A 42 9.16 12.90 9.19
C GLU A 42 9.05 11.39 8.99
N PHE A 43 8.71 10.96 7.78
CA PHE A 43 8.74 9.54 7.43
C PHE A 43 10.13 8.93 7.63
N ALA A 44 11.21 9.62 7.23
CA ALA A 44 12.58 9.12 7.39
C ALA A 44 12.97 8.95 8.87
N ARG A 45 12.55 9.87 9.75
CA ARG A 45 12.77 9.73 11.20
C ARG A 45 12.05 8.51 11.76
N ALA A 46 10.76 8.35 11.44
CA ALA A 46 9.99 7.18 11.83
C ALA A 46 10.61 5.88 11.29
N HIS A 47 11.06 5.89 10.03
CA HIS A 47 11.68 4.74 9.38
C HIS A 47 12.98 4.32 10.08
N LEU A 48 13.84 5.27 10.46
CA LEU A 48 15.07 5.00 11.19
C LEU A 48 14.78 4.40 12.57
N ALA A 49 13.86 5.01 13.34
CA ALA A 49 13.48 4.52 14.66
C ALA A 49 12.87 3.10 14.59
N ILE A 50 12.01 2.82 13.60
CA ILE A 50 11.44 1.49 13.38
C ILE A 50 12.53 0.47 13.02
N ASN A 51 13.53 0.84 12.22
CA ASN A 51 14.63 -0.06 11.88
C ASN A 51 15.48 -0.40 13.11
N GLU A 52 15.75 0.56 14.00
CA GLU A 52 16.45 0.31 15.25
C GLU A 52 15.71 -0.71 16.14
N VAL A 53 14.40 -0.54 16.30
CA VAL A 53 13.55 -1.49 17.04
C VAL A 53 13.56 -2.88 16.39
N ARG A 54 13.53 -2.96 15.06
CA ARG A 54 13.60 -4.24 14.33
C ARG A 54 14.95 -4.92 14.49
N ASP A 55 16.04 -4.17 14.53
CA ASP A 55 17.37 -4.72 14.73
C ASP A 55 17.54 -5.25 16.17
N GLU A 56 17.01 -4.53 17.17
CA GLU A 56 16.92 -5.01 18.55
C GLU A 56 16.13 -6.33 18.61
N PHE A 57 14.95 -6.37 18.00
CA PHE A 57 14.10 -7.56 17.92
C PHE A 57 14.81 -8.77 17.33
N HIS A 58 15.49 -8.57 16.19
CA HIS A 58 16.24 -9.64 15.54
C HIS A 58 17.33 -10.21 16.46
N GLY A 59 18.00 -9.35 17.23
CA GLY A 59 18.96 -9.76 18.26
C GLY A 59 18.34 -10.49 19.46
N GLU A 60 17.13 -10.11 19.88
CA GLU A 60 16.40 -10.78 20.96
C GLU A 60 15.88 -12.16 20.54
N VAL A 61 15.18 -12.26 19.41
CA VAL A 61 14.60 -13.53 18.94
C VAL A 61 15.68 -14.56 18.62
N ALA A 62 16.87 -14.13 18.17
CA ALA A 62 18.00 -15.03 17.98
C ALA A 62 18.45 -15.74 19.28
N ARG A 63 18.19 -15.13 20.44
CA ARG A 63 18.56 -15.64 21.78
C ARG A 63 17.43 -16.39 22.49
N VAL A 64 16.20 -16.33 21.98
CA VAL A 64 15.02 -16.98 22.57
C VAL A 64 14.72 -18.29 21.84
N HIS A 65 14.65 -19.39 22.59
CA HIS A 65 14.47 -20.74 22.03
C HIS A 65 13.08 -21.34 22.26
N ASP A 66 12.28 -20.75 23.14
CA ASP A 66 10.89 -21.15 23.36
C ASP A 66 9.90 -20.32 22.53
N GLU A 67 8.79 -20.94 22.15
CA GLU A 67 7.76 -20.30 21.32
C GLU A 67 7.09 -19.12 22.04
N GLU A 68 6.86 -19.24 23.34
CA GLU A 68 6.20 -18.20 24.14
C GLU A 68 7.03 -16.93 24.22
N GLY A 69 8.34 -17.05 24.45
CA GLY A 69 9.28 -15.93 24.41
C GLY A 69 9.35 -15.27 23.05
N ARG A 70 9.30 -16.04 21.96
CA ARG A 70 9.28 -15.48 20.60
C ARG A 70 8.01 -14.70 20.32
N THR A 71 6.86 -15.19 20.81
CA THR A 71 5.57 -14.49 20.71
C THR A 71 5.61 -13.19 21.52
N ARG A 72 6.06 -13.23 22.78
CA ARG A 72 6.20 -12.03 23.62
C ARG A 72 7.15 -11.00 23.02
N ALA A 73 8.26 -11.43 22.41
CA ALA A 73 9.19 -10.52 21.74
C ALA A 73 8.53 -9.85 20.52
N ARG A 74 7.71 -10.59 19.76
CA ARG A 74 6.99 -10.04 18.61
C ARG A 74 5.96 -9.00 19.04
N GLU A 75 5.16 -9.31 20.07
CA GLU A 75 4.15 -8.38 20.60
C GLU A 75 4.78 -7.07 21.07
N GLN A 76 5.89 -7.13 21.82
CA GLN A 76 6.61 -5.94 22.28
C GLN A 76 7.13 -5.08 21.13
N VAL A 77 7.57 -5.70 20.05
CA VAL A 77 8.10 -4.97 18.89
C VAL A 77 6.99 -4.34 18.08
N GLU A 78 5.85 -5.01 17.93
CA GLU A 78 4.68 -4.39 17.31
C GLU A 78 4.15 -3.22 18.14
N GLU A 79 4.17 -3.32 19.47
CA GLU A 79 3.80 -2.21 20.37
C GLU A 79 4.75 -1.02 20.22
N LYS A 80 6.07 -1.26 20.25
CA LYS A 80 7.09 -0.21 20.02
C LYS A 80 6.92 0.46 18.66
N ILE A 81 6.70 -0.32 17.60
CA ILE A 81 6.48 0.23 16.25
C ILE A 81 5.19 1.07 16.20
N ALA A 82 4.10 0.61 16.84
CA ALA A 82 2.86 1.37 16.90
C ALA A 82 3.06 2.72 17.62
N SER A 83 3.81 2.74 18.72
CA SER A 83 4.14 3.98 19.43
C SER A 83 4.98 4.95 18.59
N ILE A 84 5.97 4.45 17.84
CA ILE A 84 6.77 5.30 16.94
C ILE A 84 5.89 5.90 15.85
N LEU A 85 5.01 5.10 15.25
CA LEU A 85 4.08 5.60 14.23
C LEU A 85 3.15 6.70 14.79
N GLU A 86 2.63 6.52 16.01
CA GLU A 86 1.83 7.54 16.69
C GLU A 86 2.63 8.84 16.96
N GLU A 87 3.88 8.74 17.43
CA GLU A 87 4.75 9.89 17.70
C GLU A 87 5.01 10.74 16.44
N HIS A 88 5.10 10.11 15.28
CA HIS A 88 5.31 10.77 13.99
C HIS A 88 4.01 11.08 13.25
N GLU A 89 2.86 10.97 13.90
CA GLU A 89 1.54 11.22 13.31
C GLU A 89 1.27 10.38 12.04
N LEU A 90 1.83 9.16 11.97
CA LEU A 90 1.68 8.23 10.86
C LEU A 90 0.79 7.05 11.25
N THR A 91 -0.08 6.65 10.34
CA THR A 91 -0.73 5.35 10.40
C THR A 91 0.17 4.26 9.79
N ARG A 92 -0.14 2.99 10.09
CA ARG A 92 0.54 1.85 9.43
C ARG A 92 0.35 1.88 7.92
N GLU A 93 -0.86 2.20 7.46
CA GLU A 93 -1.20 2.25 6.04
C GLU A 93 -0.39 3.33 5.31
N GLU A 94 -0.28 4.53 5.87
CA GLU A 94 0.54 5.60 5.31
C GLU A 94 2.03 5.23 5.28
N PHE A 95 2.54 4.61 6.34
CA PHE A 95 3.94 4.16 6.37
C PHE A 95 4.23 3.14 5.26
N ASP A 96 3.33 2.17 5.07
CA ASP A 96 3.47 1.13 4.04
C ASP A 96 3.30 1.73 2.63
N GLU A 97 2.37 2.67 2.43
CA GLU A 97 2.16 3.38 1.18
C GLU A 97 3.38 4.22 0.79
N ILE A 98 3.91 5.03 1.71
CA ILE A 98 5.10 5.85 1.46
C ILE A 98 6.31 4.96 1.15
N THR A 99 6.48 3.86 1.90
CA THR A 99 7.51 2.86 1.61
C THR A 99 7.39 2.31 0.19
N LEU A 100 6.18 1.96 -0.24
CA LEU A 100 5.93 1.48 -1.59
C LEU A 100 6.23 2.55 -2.63
N ARG A 101 5.77 3.80 -2.44
CA ARG A 101 6.03 4.92 -3.36
C ARG A 101 7.52 5.18 -3.53
N ILE A 102 8.29 5.23 -2.45
CA ILE A 102 9.75 5.36 -2.49
C ILE A 102 10.41 4.21 -3.27
N SER A 103 9.87 2.99 -3.18
CA SER A 103 10.42 1.84 -3.91
C SER A 103 10.15 1.88 -5.42
N LEU A 104 9.08 2.57 -5.84
CA LEU A 104 8.62 2.63 -7.22
C LEU A 104 9.09 3.89 -7.96
N ASP A 105 9.35 4.97 -7.24
CA ASP A 105 9.72 6.28 -7.79
C ASP A 105 11.19 6.61 -7.47
N GLY A 106 12.00 6.70 -8.52
CA GLY A 106 13.44 6.96 -8.40
C GLY A 106 13.78 8.37 -7.90
N GLU A 107 12.93 9.38 -8.17
CA GLU A 107 13.14 10.74 -7.67
C GLU A 107 12.83 10.81 -6.17
N LEU A 108 11.73 10.19 -5.74
CA LEU A 108 11.42 10.04 -4.31
C LEU A 108 12.50 9.24 -3.59
N ARG A 109 13.03 8.18 -4.21
CA ARG A 109 14.14 7.41 -3.65
C ARG A 109 15.38 8.25 -3.44
N ALA A 110 15.79 9.04 -4.44
CA ALA A 110 16.97 9.89 -4.34
C ALA A 110 16.80 10.95 -3.25
N MET A 111 15.62 11.58 -3.16
CA MET A 111 15.32 12.56 -2.11
C MET A 111 15.32 11.93 -0.72
N PHE A 112 14.78 10.72 -0.58
CA PHE A 112 14.81 9.98 0.68
C PHE A 112 16.24 9.64 1.10
N ASP A 113 17.07 9.15 0.17
CA ASP A 113 18.47 8.82 0.44
C ASP A 113 19.27 10.06 0.86
N GLU A 114 19.01 11.23 0.26
CA GLU A 114 19.62 12.51 0.67
C GLU A 114 19.21 12.90 2.10
N ILE A 115 17.92 12.83 2.42
CA ILE A 115 17.39 13.10 3.77
C ILE A 115 18.03 12.18 4.81
N LEU A 116 18.23 10.89 4.50
CA LEU A 116 18.89 9.95 5.41
C LEU A 116 20.34 10.36 5.71
N VAL A 117 21.06 10.91 4.73
CA VAL A 117 22.42 11.44 4.93
C VAL A 117 22.38 12.68 5.81
N GLU A 118 21.47 13.63 5.52
CA GLU A 118 21.30 14.86 6.32
C GLU A 118 21.00 14.52 7.79
N LEU A 119 20.05 13.62 8.05
CA LEU A 119 19.69 13.19 9.41
C LEU A 119 20.86 12.50 10.13
N ALA A 120 21.70 11.75 9.41
CA ALA A 120 22.89 11.13 10.00
C ALA A 120 23.94 12.16 10.42
N GLU A 121 24.07 13.27 9.68
CA GLU A 121 24.97 14.38 10.00
C GLU A 121 24.44 15.23 11.17
N GLU A 122 23.12 15.41 11.29
CA GLU A 122 22.48 16.13 12.41
C GLU A 122 22.67 15.40 13.77
N GLY A 123 22.82 14.08 13.74
CA GLY A 123 23.00 13.24 14.93
C GLY A 123 24.44 13.14 15.46
N THR A 124 25.42 13.76 14.78
CA THR A 124 26.85 13.79 15.17
C THR A 124 27.27 15.07 15.86
#